data_AF-A0AA90P7J1-F1
#
_entry.id   AF-A0AA90P7J1-F1
#
_cell.length_a   1.000
_cell.length_b   1.000
_cell.length_c   1.000
_cell.angle_alpha   90.00
_cell.angle_beta   90.00
_cell.angle_gamma   90.00
#
_symmetry.space_group_name_H-M   'P 1'
#
loop_
_entity.id
_entity.type
_entity.pdbx_description
1 polymer ?
#
loop_
_entity_poly.entity_id
_entity_poly.type
_entity_poly.pdbx_seq_one_letter_code
_entity_poly.pdbx_strand_id
1 'polypeptide(L)' 'MVDENIQKNKREQWKKQVMNNLKREAVKNIIAGMGDLARLDAKVNNTYTVYIKDGRMIKQPTNGKCVVINGKIQD' A
#
# COMPACT_ATOMS: atom_id res chain seq x y z
N MET A 1 31.65 29.10 16.71
CA MET A 1 31.35 28.93 15.27
C MET A 1 30.65 27.59 15.12
N VAL A 2 29.43 27.57 14.58
CA VAL A 2 28.71 26.32 14.33
C VAL A 2 29.36 25.66 13.12
N ASP A 3 29.71 24.38 13.25
CA ASP A 3 30.36 23.62 12.19
C ASP A 3 29.39 23.44 10.99
N GLU A 4 29.61 24.23 9.93
CA GLU A 4 28.76 24.27 8.74
C GLU A 4 28.60 22.90 8.08
N ASN A 5 29.59 22.02 8.21
CA ASN A 5 29.54 20.65 7.70
C ASN A 5 28.52 19.79 8.45
N ILE A 6 28.39 19.96 9.77
CA ILE A 6 27.41 19.23 10.59
C ILE A 6 25.98 19.67 10.21
N GLN A 7 25.76 20.98 10.01
CA GLN A 7 24.46 21.51 9.60
C GLN A 7 24.08 21.06 8.19
N LYS A 8 25.04 21.03 7.25
CA LYS A 8 24.84 20.53 5.89
C LYS A 8 24.45 19.05 5.87
N ASN A 9 25.13 18.21 6.66
CA ASN A 9 24.80 16.78 6.77
C ASN A 9 23.39 16.54 7.35
N LYS A 10 23.01 17.26 8.40
CA LYS A 10 21.64 17.21 8.96
C LYS A 10 20.58 17.58 7.93
N ARG A 11 20.84 18.61 7.12
CA ARG A 11 19.92 19.04 6.06
C ARG A 11 19.73 17.97 4.98
N GLU A 12 20.80 17.29 4.57
CA GLU A 12 20.71 16.20 3.59
C GLU A 12 19.96 14.98 4.14
N GLN A 13 20.19 14.62 5.41
CA GLN A 13 19.42 13.56 6.07
C GLN A 13 17.92 13.90 6.14
N TRP A 14 17.59 15.14 6.49
CA TRP A 14 16.21 15.62 6.53
C TRP A 14 15.55 15.55 5.14
N LYS A 15 16.22 16.03 4.08
CA LYS A 15 15.71 15.93 2.71
C LYS A 15 15.46 14.48 2.31
N LYS A 16 16.37 13.56 2.65
CA LYS A 16 16.20 12.12 2.37
C LYS A 16 14.98 11.55 3.09
N GLN A 17 14.75 11.95 4.33
CA GLN A 17 13.57 11.53 5.10
C GLN A 17 12.27 12.07 4.49
N VAL A 18 12.24 13.34 4.10
CA VAL A 18 11.10 13.95 3.40
C VAL A 18 10.79 13.20 2.10
N MET A 19 11.81 12.94 1.28
CA MET A 19 11.63 12.20 0.03
C MET A 19 11.14 10.77 0.26
N ASN A 20 11.63 10.08 1.29
CA ASN A 20 11.14 8.75 1.64
C ASN A 20 9.67 8.76 2.07
N ASN A 21 9.26 9.76 2.86
CA ASN A 21 7.86 9.93 3.26
C ASN A 21 6.96 10.20 2.04
N LEU A 22 7.37 11.10 1.14
CA LEU A 22 6.63 11.39 -0.09
C LEU A 22 6.46 10.14 -0.96
N LYS A 23 7.52 9.34 -1.13
CA LYS A 23 7.45 8.06 -1.86
C LYS A 23 6.48 7.09 -1.19
N ARG A 24 6.49 7.00 0.14
CA ARG A 24 5.59 6.11 0.89
C ARG A 24 4.13 6.52 0.72
N GLU A 25 3.83 7.82 0.77
CA GLU A 25 2.48 8.32 0.52
C GLU A 25 2.03 8.12 -0.93
N ALA A 26 2.92 8.34 -1.90
CA ALA A 26 2.63 8.05 -3.30
C ALA A 26 2.27 6.56 -3.51
N VAL A 27 3.04 5.64 -2.93
CA VAL A 27 2.75 4.20 -3.00
C VAL A 27 1.41 3.87 -2.34
N LYS A 28 1.09 4.45 -1.17
CA LYS A 28 -0.21 4.26 -0.52
C LYS A 28 -1.37 4.71 -1.40
N ASN A 29 -1.25 5.88 -2.04
CA ASN A 29 -2.28 6.41 -2.93
C ASN A 29 -2.50 5.52 -4.15
N ILE A 30 -1.42 4.98 -4.74
CA ILE A 30 -1.49 4.03 -5.85
C ILE A 30 -2.21 2.75 -5.42
N ILE A 31 -1.84 2.17 -4.28
CA ILE A 31 -2.47 0.94 -3.74
C ILE A 31 -3.97 1.18 -3.48
N ALA A 32 -4.34 2.32 -2.89
CA ALA A 32 -5.73 2.67 -2.65
C ALA A 32 -6.52 2.79 -3.96
N GLY A 33 -5.99 3.52 -4.94
CA GLY A 33 -6.62 3.68 -6.25
C GLY A 33 -6.78 2.35 -7.00
N MET A 34 -5.76 1.48 -6.99
CA MET A 34 -5.86 0.14 -7.57
C MET A 34 -6.91 -0.72 -6.86
N GLY A 35 -7.00 -0.62 -5.54
CA GLY A 35 -8.01 -1.32 -4.76
C GLY A 35 -9.44 -0.88 -5.11
N ASP A 36 -9.66 0.42 -5.34
CA ASP A 36 -10.96 0.95 -5.74
C ASP A 36 -11.34 0.51 -7.16
N LEU A 37 -10.41 0.55 -8.11
CA LEU A 37 -10.62 0.03 -9.45
C LEU A 37 -10.97 -1.47 -9.43
N ALA A 38 -10.24 -2.27 -8.65
CA ALA A 38 -10.52 -3.70 -8.53
C ALA A 38 -11.92 -4.00 -7.94
N ARG A 39 -12.43 -3.13 -7.06
CA ARG A 39 -13.80 -3.24 -6.53
C ARG A 39 -14.85 -2.87 -7.59
N LEU A 40 -14.59 -1.82 -8.37
CA LEU A 40 -15.47 -1.41 -9.46
C LEU A 40 -15.56 -2.51 -10.53
N ASP A 41 -14.43 -3.04 -10.97
CA ASP A 41 -14.38 -4.13 -11.95
C ASP A 41 -15.08 -5.39 -11.43
N ALA A 42 -14.87 -5.73 -10.15
CA ALA A 42 -15.56 -6.87 -9.53
C ALA A 42 -17.09 -6.68 -9.51
N LYS A 43 -17.55 -5.44 -9.30
CA LYS A 43 -18.98 -5.11 -9.30
C LYS A 43 -19.59 -5.18 -10.70
N VAL A 44 -18.95 -4.59 -11.70
CA VAL A 44 -19.41 -4.61 -13.10
C VAL A 44 -19.52 -6.05 -13.61
N ASN A 45 -18.57 -6.91 -13.25
CA ASN A 45 -18.51 -8.29 -13.72
C ASN A 45 -19.16 -9.30 -12.76
N ASN A 46 -19.86 -8.86 -11.70
CA ASN A 46 -20.47 -9.69 -10.67
C ASN A 46 -19.55 -10.82 -10.14
N THR A 47 -18.29 -10.46 -9.85
CA THR A 47 -17.23 -11.39 -9.42
C THR A 47 -16.73 -11.04 -8.01
N TYR A 48 -15.43 -11.22 -7.76
CA TYR A 48 -14.79 -11.01 -6.46
C TYR A 48 -13.48 -10.23 -6.59
N THR A 49 -13.08 -9.58 -5.50
CA THR A 49 -11.74 -9.01 -5.31
C THR A 49 -10.93 -9.94 -4.40
N VAL A 50 -9.62 -10.07 -4.65
CA VAL A 50 -8.68 -10.76 -3.75
C VAL A 50 -7.67 -9.75 -3.21
N TYR A 51 -7.45 -9.74 -1.90
CA TYR A 51 -6.46 -8.87 -1.26
C TYR A 51 -5.86 -9.53 -0.02
N ILE A 52 -4.71 -9.01 0.44
CA ILE A 52 -4.08 -9.45 1.68
C ILE A 52 -4.56 -8.55 2.82
N LYS A 53 -5.02 -9.16 3.92
CA LYS A 53 -5.34 -8.49 5.17
C LYS A 53 -4.82 -9.33 6.33
N ASP A 54 -4.07 -8.71 7.23
CA ASP A 54 -3.50 -9.38 8.42
C ASP A 54 -2.70 -10.65 8.07
N GLY A 55 -1.91 -10.58 6.99
CA GLY A 55 -1.11 -11.71 6.49
C GLY A 55 -1.92 -12.84 5.84
N ARG A 56 -3.22 -12.67 5.65
CA ARG A 56 -4.12 -13.67 5.05
C ARG A 56 -4.69 -13.17 3.74
N MET A 57 -4.82 -14.08 2.77
CA MET A 57 -5.50 -13.80 1.52
C MET A 57 -7.02 -13.85 1.72
N ILE A 58 -7.71 -12.76 1.40
CA ILE A 58 -9.16 -12.61 1.53
C ILE A 58 -9.76 -12.50 0.13
N LYS A 59 -10.78 -13.31 -0.14
CA LYS A 59 -11.65 -13.20 -1.30
C LYS A 59 -12.95 -12.52 -0.86
N GLN A 60 -13.27 -11.38 -1.47
CA GLN A 60 -14.49 -10.63 -1.22
C GLN A 60 -15.35 -10.63 -2.49
N PRO A 61 -16.42 -11.46 -2.53
CA PRO A 61 -17.43 -11.37 -3.58
C PRO A 61 -18.13 -10.00 -3.55
N THR A 62 -18.58 -9.52 -4.71
CA THR A 62 -19.39 -8.29 -4.82
C THR A 62 -20.65 -8.36 -3.97
N ASN A 63 -21.29 -9.53 -3.95
CA ASN A 63 -22.49 -9.81 -3.16
C ASN A 63 -22.23 -11.06 -2.32
N GLY A 64 -21.85 -10.89 -1.06
CA GLY A 64 -21.63 -12.02 -0.17
C GLY A 64 -20.68 -11.73 0.98
N LYS A 65 -20.40 -12.76 1.77
CA LYS A 65 -19.45 -12.70 2.89
C LYS A 65 -18.02 -12.90 2.36
N CYS A 66 -17.07 -12.17 2.94
CA CYS A 66 -15.66 -12.40 2.70
C CYS A 66 -15.26 -13.80 3.15
N VAL A 67 -14.42 -14.47 2.37
CA VAL A 67 -13.86 -15.79 2.71
C VAL A 67 -12.34 -15.70 2.73
N VAL A 68 -11.72 -16.35 3.72
CA VAL A 68 -10.27 -16.52 3.76
C VAL A 68 -9.89 -17.62 2.76
N ILE A 69 -8.96 -17.33 1.87
CA ILE A 69 -8.39 -18.34 0.99
C ILE A 69 -7.29 -19.06 1.78
N ASN A 70 -7.53 -20.33 2.11
CA ASN A 70 -6.51 -21.21 2.72
C ASN A 70 -5.47 -21.61 1.67
N GLY A 71 -4.59 -20.66 1.33
CA GLY A 71 -3.35 -20.91 0.61
C GLY A 71 -2.22 -20.33 1.45
N LYS A 72 -1.22 -21.14 1.78
CA LYS A 72 0.03 -20.59 2.32
C LYS A 72 0.61 -19.67 1.23
N ILE A 73 1.00 -18.46 1.59
CA ILE A 73 1.87 -17.65 0.73
C ILE A 73 3.18 -18.45 0.67
N GLN A 74 3.52 -19.00 -0.50
CA GLN A 74 4.84 -19.59 -0.70
C GLN A 74 5.84 -18.44 -0.74
N ASP A 75 6.87 -18.54 0.11
CA ASP A 75 8.00 -17.61 0.18
C ASP A 75 8.80 -17.62 -1.13
#